data_AF-A0A960U3Y6-F1
#
_entry.id   AF-A0A960U3Y6-F1
#
_cell.length_a   1.000
_cell.length_b   1.000
_cell.length_c   1.000
_cell.angle_alpha   90.00
_cell.angle_beta   90.00
_cell.angle_gamma   90.00
#
_symmetry.space_group_name_H-M   'P 1'
#
loop_
_entity.id
_entity.type
_entity.pdbx_description
1 polymer ?
#
loop_
_entity_poly.entity_id
_entity_poly.type
_entity_poly.pdbx_seq_one_letter_code
_entity_poly.pdbx_strand_id
1 'polypeptide(L)'
;VLAFIVVGYLGVTLEGLSFVWSLFLGALLAGLFTAIGISLVSRFARAKEDSAIGIVFTAMFALGVVLISLQPKGTHFDLACFLFGEPLSIKSEDFTSIAIITPLVLGYVIFGYRGLKILSFDPQMAEAIGIRVHVLHYVFMGFLAGTVVAALRTVGVIMSIAMLITPAATAYQLTDRLSTMLVLSGLFGAVAAVMGFLMAFVLNIPTGPSMVLFATAIFILAVIFSPKYGLLEAAFRKRSVRRHILEEDVLKALVKQENPLSTRSLAERLEAAGADMSAAVRALKKSGMVAAGAAGLSLTDAGRTRGTNLVRSHRL
;
A
#
# COMPACT_ATOMS: atom_id res chain seq x y z
N VAL A 1 -8.62 19.47 7.19
CA VAL A 1 -7.79 20.27 6.25
C VAL A 1 -8.61 21.36 5.57
N LEU A 2 -9.61 21.03 4.74
CA LEU A 2 -10.51 22.01 4.08
C LEU A 2 -11.14 23.05 5.04
N ALA A 3 -11.77 22.60 6.13
CA ALA A 3 -12.41 23.48 7.11
C ALA A 3 -11.47 24.54 7.68
N PHE A 4 -10.25 24.14 8.01
CA PHE A 4 -9.29 25.00 8.68
C PHE A 4 -8.43 25.81 7.71
N ILE A 5 -8.29 25.40 6.45
CA ILE A 5 -7.79 26.27 5.38
C ILE A 5 -8.78 27.42 5.15
N VAL A 6 -10.09 27.13 5.20
CA VAL A 6 -11.15 28.13 5.07
C VAL A 6 -11.21 29.04 6.29
N VAL A 7 -11.07 28.50 7.51
CA VAL A 7 -10.93 29.30 8.74
C VAL A 7 -9.64 30.12 8.73
N GLY A 8 -8.52 29.57 8.24
CA GLY A 8 -7.26 30.31 8.09
C GLY A 8 -7.39 31.48 7.10
N TYR A 9 -8.07 31.24 5.97
CA TYR A 9 -8.38 32.28 4.99
C TYR A 9 -9.31 33.37 5.57
N LEU A 10 -10.37 32.99 6.31
CA LEU A 10 -11.29 33.90 6.99
C LEU A 10 -10.64 34.66 8.15
N GLY A 11 -9.74 34.02 8.90
CA GLY A 11 -9.00 34.65 10.00
C GLY A 11 -8.02 35.72 9.50
N VAL A 12 -7.48 35.59 8.29
CA VAL A 12 -6.49 36.52 7.74
C VAL A 12 -7.10 37.70 6.98
N THR A 13 -8.34 37.59 6.49
CA THR A 13 -9.08 38.80 6.07
C THR A 13 -9.20 39.85 7.20
N LEU A 14 -8.97 39.47 8.46
CA LEU A 14 -8.97 40.37 9.61
C LEU A 14 -7.58 40.93 9.98
N GLU A 15 -6.46 40.31 9.55
CA GLU A 15 -5.12 40.61 10.11
C GLU A 15 -4.01 40.95 9.09
N GLY A 16 -4.25 40.90 7.77
CA GLY A 16 -3.33 41.49 6.78
C GLY A 16 -2.01 40.76 6.51
N LEU A 17 -1.83 39.53 7.01
CA LEU A 17 -0.70 38.65 6.67
C LEU A 17 -0.78 38.12 5.23
N SER A 18 0.38 37.78 4.62
CA SER A 18 0.41 37.25 3.25
C SER A 18 -0.27 35.88 3.14
N PHE A 19 -0.95 35.66 2.00
CA PHE A 19 -1.78 34.49 1.70
C PHE A 19 -1.12 33.13 1.99
N VAL A 20 0.21 33.04 1.82
CA VAL A 20 0.99 31.82 2.07
C VAL A 20 1.07 31.45 3.55
N TRP A 21 1.34 32.43 4.42
CA TRP A 21 1.43 32.18 5.86
C TRP A 21 0.06 31.83 6.46
N SER A 22 -1.01 32.45 5.94
CA SER A 22 -2.40 32.12 6.29
C SER A 22 -2.75 30.66 6.02
N LEU A 23 -2.46 30.18 4.80
CA LEU A 23 -2.71 28.81 4.37
C LEU A 23 -1.91 27.80 5.19
N PHE A 24 -0.64 28.12 5.47
CA PHE A 24 0.23 27.27 6.29
C PHE A 24 -0.29 27.16 7.73
N LEU A 25 -0.64 28.28 8.37
CA LEU A 25 -1.13 28.30 9.74
C LEU A 25 -2.50 27.61 9.87
N GLY A 26 -3.40 27.85 8.90
CA GLY A 26 -4.68 27.17 8.80
C GLY A 26 -4.53 25.65 8.64
N ALA A 27 -3.63 25.20 7.75
CA ALA A 27 -3.36 23.77 7.56
C ALA A 27 -2.70 23.12 8.79
N LEU A 28 -1.79 23.83 9.48
CA LEU A 28 -1.15 23.35 10.70
C LEU A 28 -2.16 23.14 11.83
N LEU A 29 -3.01 24.16 12.08
CA LEU A 29 -4.10 24.06 13.05
C LEU A 29 -5.09 22.96 12.66
N ALA A 30 -5.40 22.82 11.36
CA ALA A 30 -6.21 21.71 10.85
C ALA A 30 -5.64 20.35 11.24
N GLY A 31 -4.35 20.17 10.97
CA GLY A 31 -3.63 18.93 11.24
C GLY A 31 -3.67 18.61 12.72
N LEU A 32 -3.43 19.61 13.57
CA LEU A 32 -3.44 19.46 15.02
C LEU A 32 -4.84 19.09 15.54
N PHE A 33 -5.89 19.82 15.15
CA PHE A 33 -7.26 19.50 15.55
C PHE A 33 -7.72 18.14 15.05
N THR A 34 -7.34 17.78 13.81
CA THR A 34 -7.67 16.46 13.25
C THR A 34 -6.95 15.36 14.02
N ALA A 35 -5.66 15.53 14.32
CA ALA A 35 -4.87 14.55 15.08
C ALA A 35 -5.39 14.38 16.52
N ILE A 36 -5.72 15.48 17.19
CA ILE A 36 -6.35 15.45 18.52
C ILE A 36 -7.72 14.77 18.43
N GLY A 37 -8.54 15.10 17.42
CA GLY A 37 -9.83 14.46 17.19
C GLY A 37 -9.72 12.95 16.99
N ILE A 38 -8.76 12.50 16.18
CA ILE A 38 -8.49 11.06 15.96
C ILE A 38 -8.09 10.40 17.28
N SER A 39 -7.17 11.02 18.04
CA SER A 39 -6.71 10.50 19.34
C SER A 39 -7.84 10.44 20.38
N LEU A 40 -8.71 11.44 20.42
CA LEU A 40 -9.88 11.45 21.30
C LEU A 40 -10.87 10.36 20.92
N VAL A 41 -11.19 10.21 19.63
CA VAL A 41 -12.15 9.20 19.18
C VAL A 41 -11.59 7.79 19.39
N SER A 42 -10.30 7.55 19.10
CA SER A 42 -9.69 6.24 19.33
C SER A 42 -9.63 5.89 20.83
N ARG A 43 -9.36 6.87 21.69
CA ARG A 43 -9.23 6.66 23.14
C ARG A 43 -10.57 6.53 23.86
N PHE A 44 -11.56 7.37 23.51
CA PHE A 44 -12.83 7.44 24.23
C PHE A 44 -13.96 6.62 23.59
N ALA A 45 -13.96 6.43 22.27
CA ALA A 45 -15.11 5.83 21.57
C ALA A 45 -15.01 4.30 21.38
N ARG A 46 -14.00 3.62 21.96
CA ARG A 46 -13.68 2.19 21.68
C ARG A 46 -13.67 1.87 20.17
N ALA A 47 -13.34 2.86 19.34
CA ALA A 47 -13.20 2.68 17.90
C ALA A 47 -11.80 2.17 17.58
N LYS A 48 -11.67 1.27 16.60
CA LYS A 48 -10.37 0.95 16.02
C LYS A 48 -9.78 2.22 15.41
N GLU A 49 -8.45 2.37 15.48
CA GLU A 49 -7.77 3.58 14.96
C GLU A 49 -8.15 3.87 13.50
N ASP A 50 -8.23 2.85 12.65
CA ASP A 50 -8.66 2.99 11.25
C ASP A 50 -10.08 3.59 11.12
N SER A 51 -10.99 3.18 11.99
CA SER A 51 -12.35 3.71 12.03
C SER A 51 -12.41 5.13 12.58
N ALA A 52 -11.61 5.42 13.61
CA ALA A 52 -11.50 6.78 14.17
C ALA A 52 -10.98 7.78 13.13
N ILE A 53 -9.95 7.40 12.36
CA ILE A 53 -9.43 8.19 11.25
C ILE A 53 -10.53 8.49 10.23
N GLY A 54 -11.28 7.46 9.80
CA GLY A 54 -12.37 7.63 8.83
C GLY A 54 -13.49 8.56 9.31
N ILE A 55 -13.94 8.39 10.56
CA ILE A 55 -15.02 9.21 11.14
C ILE A 55 -14.58 10.67 11.25
N VAL A 56 -13.43 10.94 11.85
CA VAL A 56 -12.94 12.31 12.07
C VAL A 56 -12.64 12.98 10.74
N PHE A 57 -12.03 12.28 9.79
CA PHE A 57 -11.77 12.82 8.46
C PHE A 57 -13.05 13.21 7.73
N THR A 58 -14.06 12.34 7.73
CA THR A 58 -15.36 12.62 7.07
C THR A 58 -16.08 13.79 7.74
N ALA A 59 -16.08 13.86 9.07
CA ALA A 59 -16.67 14.98 9.82
C ALA A 59 -15.98 16.32 9.52
N MET A 60 -14.63 16.33 9.52
CA MET A 60 -13.84 17.52 9.21
C MET A 60 -13.99 17.95 7.75
N PHE A 61 -14.16 16.99 6.82
CA PHE A 61 -14.42 17.28 5.42
C PHE A 61 -15.81 17.92 5.24
N ALA A 62 -16.86 17.32 5.83
CA ALA A 62 -18.21 17.86 5.80
C ALA A 62 -18.30 19.26 6.42
N LEU A 63 -17.66 19.48 7.59
CA LEU A 63 -17.57 20.78 8.22
C LEU A 63 -16.90 21.80 7.29
N GLY A 64 -15.85 21.40 6.58
CA GLY A 64 -15.17 22.28 5.63
C GLY A 64 -16.04 22.68 4.45
N VAL A 65 -16.80 21.75 3.88
CA VAL A 65 -17.76 22.04 2.81
C VAL A 65 -18.85 23.02 3.30
N VAL A 66 -19.36 22.83 4.52
CA VAL A 66 -20.36 23.73 5.13
C VAL A 66 -19.80 25.15 5.31
N LEU A 67 -18.57 25.28 5.83
CA LEU A 67 -17.92 26.59 5.99
C LEU A 67 -17.70 27.32 4.66
N ILE A 68 -17.32 26.60 3.61
CA ILE A 68 -17.22 27.18 2.25
C ILE A 68 -18.59 27.65 1.78
N SER A 69 -19.63 26.85 2.00
CA SER A 69 -21.00 27.18 1.58
C SER A 69 -21.60 28.37 2.33
N LEU A 70 -21.06 28.75 3.49
CA LEU A 70 -21.50 29.89 4.30
C LEU A 70 -20.85 31.22 3.86
N GLN A 71 -19.91 31.21 2.90
CA GLN A 71 -19.28 32.43 2.43
C GLN A 71 -20.23 33.33 1.61
N PRO A 72 -20.07 34.67 1.68
CA PRO A 72 -20.90 35.62 0.94
C PRO A 72 -20.90 35.33 -0.57
N LYS A 73 -22.10 35.42 -1.19
CA LYS A 73 -22.29 35.27 -2.63
C LYS A 73 -21.49 36.35 -3.38
N GLY A 74 -20.28 36.00 -3.83
CA GLY A 74 -19.37 36.92 -4.52
C GLY A 74 -17.94 36.40 -4.61
N THR A 75 -17.49 35.60 -3.64
CA THR A 75 -16.27 34.79 -3.74
C THR A 75 -16.63 33.39 -4.21
N HIS A 76 -16.63 33.16 -5.52
CA HIS A 76 -16.76 31.81 -6.07
C HIS A 76 -15.48 31.01 -5.78
N PHE A 77 -15.43 30.37 -4.60
CA PHE A 77 -14.47 29.31 -4.35
C PHE A 77 -14.91 28.09 -5.17
N ASP A 78 -14.23 27.85 -6.29
CA ASP A 78 -14.47 26.67 -7.11
C ASP A 78 -13.91 25.44 -6.38
N LEU A 79 -14.82 24.71 -5.72
CA LEU A 79 -14.50 23.49 -4.99
C LEU A 79 -13.94 22.41 -5.94
N ALA A 80 -14.39 22.35 -7.19
CA ALA A 80 -13.87 21.37 -8.15
C ALA A 80 -12.41 21.68 -8.49
N CYS A 81 -12.09 22.95 -8.76
CA CYS A 81 -10.72 23.41 -8.97
C CYS A 81 -9.83 23.12 -7.75
N PHE A 82 -10.32 23.30 -6.52
CA PHE A 82 -9.56 22.99 -5.31
C PHE A 82 -9.36 21.47 -5.07
N LEU A 83 -10.39 20.65 -5.29
CA LEU A 83 -10.35 19.21 -5.03
C LEU A 83 -9.50 18.46 -6.05
N PHE A 84 -9.69 18.77 -7.34
CA PHE A 84 -9.02 18.08 -8.45
C PHE A 84 -7.73 18.76 -8.89
N GLY A 85 -7.61 20.06 -8.64
CA GLY A 85 -6.49 20.88 -9.10
C GLY A 85 -6.50 21.08 -10.60
N GLU A 86 -5.86 22.15 -11.04
CA GLU A 86 -5.55 22.39 -12.44
C GLU A 86 -4.05 22.65 -12.56
N PRO A 87 -3.22 21.61 -12.79
CA PRO A 87 -1.77 21.76 -12.93
C PRO A 87 -1.35 22.71 -14.06
N LEU A 88 -2.27 23.05 -14.98
CA LEU A 88 -2.04 24.01 -16.05
C LEU A 88 -2.10 25.48 -15.57
N SER A 89 -2.73 25.74 -14.42
CA SER A 89 -3.00 27.09 -13.88
C SER A 89 -1.97 27.51 -12.80
N ILE A 90 -0.78 26.91 -12.79
CA ILE A 90 0.27 27.17 -11.79
C ILE A 90 0.86 28.58 -11.98
N LYS A 91 0.92 29.36 -10.89
CA LYS A 91 1.52 30.70 -10.86
C LYS A 91 3.04 30.63 -10.58
N SER A 92 3.78 31.68 -10.94
CA SER A 92 5.24 31.75 -10.70
C SER A 92 5.65 31.62 -9.23
N GLU A 93 4.80 32.11 -8.31
CA GLU A 93 5.01 31.99 -6.86
C GLU A 93 4.97 30.53 -6.36
N ASP A 94 4.08 29.74 -6.97
CA ASP A 94 3.88 28.34 -6.63
C ASP A 94 5.06 27.50 -7.09
N PHE A 95 5.56 27.79 -8.29
CA PHE A 95 6.77 27.18 -8.81
C PHE A 95 7.99 27.46 -7.91
N THR A 96 8.13 28.69 -7.45
CA THR A 96 9.24 29.09 -6.54
C THR A 96 9.14 28.36 -5.20
N SER A 97 7.92 28.23 -4.65
CA SER A 97 7.69 27.53 -3.39
C SER A 97 8.06 26.04 -3.49
N ILE A 98 7.67 25.36 -4.59
CA ILE A 98 8.04 23.97 -4.85
C ILE A 98 9.56 23.85 -5.05
N ALA A 99 10.16 24.75 -5.84
CA ALA A 99 11.59 24.74 -6.11
C ALA A 99 12.45 24.91 -4.85
N ILE A 100 11.94 25.57 -3.80
CA ILE A 100 12.63 25.71 -2.51
C ILE A 100 12.34 24.51 -1.60
N ILE A 101 11.09 24.06 -1.50
CA ILE A 101 10.71 23.01 -0.53
C ILE A 101 11.27 21.63 -0.92
N THR A 102 11.30 21.32 -2.21
CA THR A 102 11.80 20.04 -2.73
C THR A 102 13.25 19.77 -2.33
N PRO A 103 14.24 20.65 -2.59
CA PRO A 103 15.62 20.41 -2.16
C PRO A 103 15.79 20.43 -0.65
N LEU A 104 15.00 21.21 0.11
CA LEU A 104 15.03 21.18 1.58
C LEU A 104 14.61 19.81 2.13
N VAL A 105 13.50 19.27 1.63
CA VAL A 105 13.00 17.94 2.02
C VAL A 105 13.97 16.85 1.58
N LEU A 106 14.47 16.89 0.35
CA LEU A 106 15.49 15.95 -0.15
C LEU A 106 16.77 16.01 0.69
N GLY A 107 17.25 17.21 1.00
CA GLY A 107 18.41 17.40 1.88
C GLY A 107 18.18 16.77 3.25
N TYR A 108 17.03 17.05 3.87
CA TYR A 108 16.68 16.45 5.16
C TYR A 108 16.63 14.91 5.09
N VAL A 109 16.03 14.34 4.05
CA VAL A 109 15.95 12.87 3.87
C VAL A 109 17.33 12.27 3.64
N ILE A 110 18.20 12.91 2.85
CA ILE A 110 19.55 12.42 2.53
C ILE A 110 20.45 12.49 3.78
N PHE A 111 20.53 13.65 4.44
CA PHE A 111 21.37 13.83 5.63
C PHE A 111 20.80 13.10 6.85
N GLY A 112 19.48 13.06 6.98
CA GLY A 112 18.75 12.38 8.06
C GLY A 112 18.49 10.89 7.82
N TYR A 113 18.94 10.31 6.70
CA TYR A 113 18.57 8.95 6.28
C TYR A 113 18.78 7.90 7.38
N ARG A 114 19.93 7.94 8.08
CA ARG A 114 20.24 6.98 9.14
C ARG A 114 19.28 7.10 10.32
N GLY A 115 18.99 8.34 10.76
CA GLY A 115 18.06 8.59 11.85
C GLY A 115 16.63 8.16 11.49
N LEU A 116 16.17 8.53 10.30
CA LEU A 116 14.83 8.19 9.80
C LEU A 116 14.67 6.67 9.66
N LYS A 117 15.71 5.98 9.19
CA LYS A 117 15.72 4.53 9.09
C LYS A 117 15.53 3.88 10.45
N ILE A 118 16.33 4.22 11.45
CA ILE A 118 16.23 3.60 12.78
C ILE A 118 14.86 3.92 13.42
N LEU A 119 14.40 5.18 13.29
CA LEU A 119 13.08 5.60 13.75
C LEU A 119 11.93 4.76 13.15
N SER A 120 12.02 4.38 11.87
CA SER A 120 10.97 3.57 11.21
C SER A 120 10.98 2.09 11.59
N PHE A 121 12.14 1.52 11.97
CA PHE A 121 12.25 0.10 12.32
C PHE A 121 12.12 -0.17 13.81
N ASP A 122 12.72 0.68 14.66
CA ASP A 122 12.68 0.55 16.10
C ASP A 122 12.90 1.92 16.80
N PRO A 123 11.81 2.62 17.18
CA PRO A 123 11.90 3.86 17.93
C PRO A 123 12.54 3.71 19.31
N GLN A 124 12.37 2.56 19.98
CA GLN A 124 12.90 2.34 21.34
C GLN A 124 14.42 2.17 21.30
N MET A 125 14.92 1.41 20.33
CA MET A 125 16.36 1.29 20.10
C MET A 125 16.99 2.61 19.64
N ALA A 126 16.27 3.44 18.86
CA ALA A 126 16.74 4.77 18.50
C ALA A 126 16.98 5.64 19.74
N GLU A 127 16.05 5.62 20.71
CA GLU A 127 16.16 6.35 21.96
C GLU A 127 17.31 5.83 22.83
N ALA A 128 17.48 4.50 22.91
CA ALA A 128 18.56 3.87 23.67
C ALA A 128 19.97 4.22 23.13
N ILE A 129 20.11 4.48 21.82
CA ILE A 129 21.39 4.87 21.18
C ILE A 129 21.62 6.41 21.27
N GLY A 130 20.73 7.15 21.95
CA GLY A 130 20.86 8.59 22.18
C GLY A 130 20.34 9.46 21.03
N ILE A 131 19.55 8.90 20.11
CA ILE A 131 18.89 9.69 19.07
C ILE A 131 17.67 10.37 19.69
N ARG A 132 17.52 11.68 19.48
CA ARG A 132 16.33 12.45 19.89
C ARG A 132 15.16 12.13 18.97
N VAL A 133 14.53 10.98 19.18
CA VAL A 133 13.39 10.41 18.42
C VAL A 133 12.30 11.46 18.20
N HIS A 134 11.88 12.14 19.27
CA HIS A 134 10.83 13.16 19.20
C HIS A 134 11.19 14.31 18.26
N VAL A 135 12.41 14.83 18.32
CA VAL A 135 12.84 15.95 17.46
C VAL A 135 12.83 15.50 16.00
N LEU A 136 13.39 14.33 15.70
CA LEU A 136 13.42 13.82 14.33
C LEU A 136 12.03 13.55 13.77
N HIS A 137 11.13 13.01 14.60
CA HIS A 137 9.74 12.77 14.24
C HIS A 137 8.98 14.07 13.96
N TYR A 138 9.06 15.06 14.85
CA TYR A 138 8.37 16.34 14.66
C TYR A 138 8.93 17.16 13.49
N VAL A 139 10.26 17.15 13.28
CA VAL A 139 10.87 17.81 12.12
C VAL A 139 10.43 17.13 10.82
N PHE A 140 10.42 15.80 10.77
CA PHE A 140 9.89 15.05 9.62
C PHE A 140 8.42 15.37 9.37
N MET A 141 7.61 15.42 10.44
CA MET A 141 6.19 15.79 10.36
C MET A 141 6.01 17.22 9.83
N GLY A 142 6.88 18.16 10.22
CA GLY A 142 6.90 19.53 9.70
C GLY A 142 7.20 19.58 8.20
N PHE A 143 8.22 18.84 7.74
CA PHE A 143 8.52 18.72 6.30
C PHE A 143 7.38 18.06 5.52
N LEU A 144 6.78 17.00 6.07
CA LEU A 144 5.62 16.34 5.48
C LEU A 144 4.45 17.33 5.33
N ALA A 145 4.12 18.05 6.41
CA ALA A 145 3.05 19.04 6.41
C ALA A 145 3.31 20.16 5.40
N GLY A 146 4.52 20.73 5.38
CA GLY A 146 4.90 21.77 4.42
C GLY A 146 4.79 21.28 2.97
N THR A 147 5.28 20.07 2.69
CA THR A 147 5.20 19.45 1.35
C THR A 147 3.75 19.25 0.92
N VAL A 148 2.90 18.74 1.81
CA VAL A 148 1.46 18.57 1.54
C VAL A 148 0.84 19.92 1.23
N VAL A 149 1.03 20.94 2.05
CA VAL A 149 0.46 22.28 1.82
C VAL A 149 0.89 22.87 0.48
N ALA A 150 2.17 22.75 0.13
CA ALA A 150 2.68 23.21 -1.16
C ALA A 150 2.05 22.44 -2.35
N ALA A 151 1.87 21.13 -2.22
CA ALA A 151 1.20 20.30 -3.22
C ALA A 151 -0.29 20.64 -3.35
N LEU A 152 -1.00 20.87 -2.23
CA LEU A 152 -2.43 21.20 -2.23
C LEU A 152 -2.72 22.48 -3.04
N ARG A 153 -1.85 23.50 -2.96
CA ARG A 153 -2.03 24.77 -3.69
C ARG A 153 -1.87 24.62 -5.20
N THR A 154 -1.02 23.70 -5.64
CA THR A 154 -0.59 23.58 -7.05
C THR A 154 -1.34 22.49 -7.81
N VAL A 155 -1.59 21.38 -7.13
CA VAL A 155 -2.01 20.12 -7.72
C VAL A 155 -3.41 19.72 -7.20
N GLY A 156 -3.90 20.34 -6.12
CA GLY A 156 -5.22 20.07 -5.56
C GLY A 156 -5.24 18.90 -4.57
N VAL A 157 -6.31 18.80 -3.78
CA VAL A 157 -6.36 17.93 -2.59
C VAL A 157 -6.29 16.45 -2.90
N ILE A 158 -7.18 15.97 -3.76
CA ILE A 158 -7.35 14.55 -4.03
C ILE A 158 -6.10 14.00 -4.69
N MET A 159 -5.57 14.75 -5.67
CA MET A 159 -4.38 14.35 -6.41
C MET A 159 -3.14 14.34 -5.51
N SER A 160 -2.99 15.32 -4.62
CA SER A 160 -1.88 15.36 -3.65
C SER A 160 -1.86 14.15 -2.72
N ILE A 161 -3.01 13.77 -2.15
CA ILE A 161 -3.10 12.61 -1.25
C ILE A 161 -2.79 11.32 -2.01
N ALA A 162 -3.34 11.16 -3.22
CA ALA A 162 -3.08 9.99 -4.05
C ALA A 162 -1.59 9.88 -4.44
N MET A 163 -0.98 10.97 -4.90
CA MET A 163 0.43 11.02 -5.28
C MET A 163 1.38 10.84 -4.08
N LEU A 164 0.94 11.17 -2.87
CA LEU A 164 1.71 10.94 -1.64
C LEU A 164 1.70 9.46 -1.22
N ILE A 165 0.56 8.78 -1.36
CA ILE A 165 0.35 7.44 -0.80
C ILE A 165 0.61 6.34 -1.84
N THR A 166 0.02 6.44 -3.03
CA THR A 166 -0.01 5.34 -4.01
C THR A 166 1.37 4.95 -4.56
N PRO A 167 2.25 5.89 -4.96
CA PRO A 167 3.60 5.53 -5.41
C PRO A 167 4.46 4.91 -4.31
N ALA A 168 4.31 5.40 -3.07
CA ALA A 168 5.00 4.85 -1.90
C ALA A 168 4.54 3.42 -1.59
N ALA A 169 3.22 3.18 -1.61
CA ALA A 169 2.65 1.85 -1.44
C ALA A 169 3.05 0.89 -2.58
N THR A 170 3.13 1.39 -3.81
CA THR A 170 3.62 0.64 -4.98
C THR A 170 5.07 0.21 -4.77
N ALA A 171 5.95 1.13 -4.37
CA ALA A 171 7.35 0.81 -4.09
C ALA A 171 7.49 -0.18 -2.92
N TYR A 172 6.69 0.00 -1.86
CA TYR A 172 6.67 -0.91 -0.71
C TYR A 172 6.31 -2.34 -1.10
N GLN A 173 5.40 -2.50 -2.06
CA GLN A 173 4.99 -3.81 -2.56
C GLN A 173 6.10 -4.53 -3.37
N LEU A 174 7.06 -3.80 -3.93
CA LEU A 174 8.13 -4.33 -4.77
C LEU A 174 9.46 -4.56 -4.03
N THR A 175 9.74 -3.84 -2.94
CA THR A 175 11.03 -3.92 -2.25
C THR A 175 10.93 -3.73 -0.74
N ASP A 176 11.75 -4.47 0.02
CA ASP A 176 11.88 -4.32 1.47
C ASP A 176 13.01 -3.37 1.88
N ARG A 177 13.82 -2.88 0.92
CA ARG A 177 14.96 -2.00 1.22
C ARG A 177 14.52 -0.54 1.19
N LEU A 178 14.56 0.13 2.33
CA LEU A 178 14.12 1.53 2.47
C LEU A 178 14.79 2.48 1.46
N SER A 179 16.10 2.34 1.19
CA SER A 179 16.79 3.18 0.19
C SER A 179 16.21 3.01 -1.21
N THR A 180 16.03 1.75 -1.63
CA THR A 180 15.43 1.41 -2.93
C THR A 180 13.98 1.86 -2.99
N MET A 181 13.24 1.75 -1.88
CA MET A 181 11.84 2.16 -1.78
C MET A 181 11.68 3.68 -1.99
N LEU A 182 12.54 4.50 -1.39
CA LEU A 182 12.51 5.96 -1.57
C LEU A 182 12.69 6.36 -3.03
N VAL A 183 13.67 5.76 -3.71
CA VAL A 183 13.96 6.03 -5.13
C VAL A 183 12.83 5.54 -6.03
N LEU A 184 12.35 4.30 -5.81
CA LEU A 184 11.25 3.74 -6.59
C LEU A 184 9.94 4.51 -6.40
N SER A 185 9.64 4.96 -5.18
CA SER A 185 8.45 5.77 -4.90
C SER A 185 8.47 7.07 -5.70
N GLY A 186 9.59 7.78 -5.68
CA GLY A 186 9.76 9.00 -6.48
C GLY A 186 9.65 8.73 -7.98
N LEU A 187 10.26 7.64 -8.47
CA LEU A 187 10.20 7.25 -9.88
C LEU A 187 8.77 6.91 -10.31
N PHE A 188 8.06 6.09 -9.54
CA PHE A 188 6.66 5.75 -9.83
C PHE A 188 5.75 6.98 -9.78
N GLY A 189 5.99 7.90 -8.84
CA GLY A 189 5.26 9.17 -8.77
C GLY A 189 5.49 10.02 -10.03
N ALA A 190 6.74 10.19 -10.45
CA ALA A 190 7.09 10.94 -11.66
C ALA A 190 6.50 10.29 -12.93
N VAL A 191 6.64 8.97 -13.08
CA VAL A 191 6.07 8.22 -14.21
C VAL A 191 4.54 8.34 -14.22
N ALA A 192 3.90 8.21 -13.06
CA ALA A 192 2.44 8.32 -12.97
C ALA A 192 1.94 9.73 -13.31
N ALA A 193 2.65 10.77 -12.89
CA ALA A 193 2.31 12.14 -13.21
C ALA A 193 2.44 12.42 -14.72
N VAL A 194 3.58 12.04 -15.33
CA VAL A 194 3.83 12.27 -16.76
C VAL A 194 2.88 11.45 -17.63
N MET A 195 2.77 10.14 -17.40
CA MET A 195 1.94 9.26 -18.23
C MET A 195 0.45 9.54 -18.00
N GLY A 196 0.05 9.83 -16.76
CA GLY A 196 -1.33 10.22 -16.45
C GLY A 196 -1.73 11.56 -17.07
N PHE A 197 -0.80 12.52 -17.13
CA PHE A 197 -0.99 13.78 -17.85
C PHE A 197 -1.14 13.55 -19.36
N LEU A 198 -0.25 12.76 -19.97
CA LEU A 198 -0.33 12.43 -21.39
C LEU A 198 -1.65 11.71 -21.72
N MET A 199 -2.08 10.80 -20.85
CA MET A 199 -3.37 10.11 -20.99
C MET A 199 -4.54 11.10 -20.92
N ALA A 200 -4.49 12.08 -20.02
CA ALA A 200 -5.50 13.14 -19.92
C ALA A 200 -5.56 13.98 -21.21
N PHE A 201 -4.40 14.31 -21.77
CA PHE A 201 -4.29 15.10 -23.00
C PHE A 201 -4.87 14.36 -24.21
N VAL A 202 -4.56 13.07 -24.37
CA VAL A 202 -5.06 12.27 -25.50
C VAL A 202 -6.56 11.99 -25.40
N LEU A 203 -7.05 11.69 -24.19
CA LEU A 203 -8.45 11.31 -23.97
C LEU A 203 -9.38 12.51 -23.69
N ASN A 204 -8.83 13.72 -23.54
CA ASN A 204 -9.56 14.94 -23.20
C ASN A 204 -10.38 14.80 -21.89
N ILE A 205 -9.74 14.23 -20.86
CA ILE A 205 -10.30 13.96 -19.52
C ILE A 205 -9.59 14.89 -18.51
N PRO A 206 -10.21 15.26 -17.38
CA PRO A 206 -9.54 16.04 -16.33
C PRO A 206 -8.19 15.45 -15.89
N THR A 207 -7.15 16.30 -15.84
CA THR A 207 -5.76 15.90 -15.61
C THR A 207 -5.54 15.26 -14.23
N GLY A 208 -6.13 15.85 -13.17
CA GLY A 208 -5.99 15.34 -11.80
C GLY A 208 -6.48 13.89 -11.65
N PRO A 209 -7.76 13.59 -11.94
CA PRO A 209 -8.29 12.24 -11.92
C PRO A 209 -7.51 11.24 -12.80
N SER A 210 -7.09 11.65 -14.00
CA SER A 210 -6.30 10.79 -14.90
C SER A 210 -4.96 10.37 -14.29
N MET A 211 -4.24 11.29 -13.65
CA MET A 211 -2.99 10.98 -12.94
C MET A 211 -3.21 9.98 -11.80
N VAL A 212 -4.29 10.15 -11.02
CA VAL A 212 -4.63 9.23 -9.93
C VAL A 212 -4.99 7.84 -10.45
N LEU A 213 -5.78 7.77 -11.53
CA LEU A 213 -6.14 6.49 -12.16
C LEU A 213 -4.91 5.77 -12.69
N PHE A 214 -3.97 6.49 -13.31
CA PHE A 214 -2.73 5.90 -13.79
C PHE A 214 -1.84 5.41 -12.63
N ALA A 215 -1.67 6.21 -11.57
CA ALA A 215 -0.94 5.77 -10.38
C ALA A 215 -1.57 4.49 -9.77
N THR A 216 -2.90 4.43 -9.72
CA THR A 216 -3.64 3.28 -9.22
C THR A 216 -3.48 2.06 -10.12
N ALA A 217 -3.44 2.24 -11.45
CA ALA A 217 -3.14 1.16 -12.38
C ALA A 217 -1.73 0.59 -12.16
N ILE A 218 -0.72 1.44 -11.96
CA ILE A 218 0.64 0.98 -11.60
C ILE A 218 0.60 0.19 -10.28
N PHE A 219 -0.12 0.68 -9.27
CA PHE A 219 -0.26 -0.02 -7.99
C PHE A 219 -0.92 -1.40 -8.14
N ILE A 220 -2.01 -1.50 -8.92
CA ILE A 220 -2.68 -2.78 -9.19
C ILE A 220 -1.73 -3.75 -9.89
N LEU A 221 -0.98 -3.28 -10.89
CA LEU A 221 0.03 -4.09 -11.57
C LEU A 221 1.11 -4.54 -10.59
N ALA A 222 1.60 -3.65 -9.73
CA ALA A 222 2.55 -3.99 -8.67
C ALA A 222 2.02 -5.06 -7.71
N VAL A 223 0.74 -5.00 -7.31
CA VAL A 223 0.12 -6.03 -6.47
C VAL A 223 0.03 -7.37 -7.18
N ILE A 224 -0.27 -7.39 -8.48
CA ILE A 224 -0.36 -8.64 -9.26
C ILE A 224 1.02 -9.27 -9.45
N PHE A 225 2.03 -8.46 -9.80
CA PHE A 225 3.38 -8.90 -10.13
C PHE A 225 4.37 -8.91 -8.94
N SER A 226 3.92 -8.60 -7.72
CA SER A 226 4.81 -8.50 -6.56
C SER A 226 5.50 -9.84 -6.25
N PRO A 227 6.85 -9.86 -6.14
CA PRO A 227 7.64 -11.08 -5.96
C PRO A 227 7.69 -11.62 -4.52
N LYS A 228 6.91 -11.06 -3.58
CA LYS A 228 6.81 -11.59 -2.21
C LYS A 228 5.37 -11.64 -1.70
N TYR A 229 4.60 -10.61 -2.03
CA TYR A 229 3.22 -10.43 -1.60
C TYR A 229 2.22 -10.57 -2.76
N GLY A 230 2.69 -10.93 -3.96
CA GLY A 230 1.84 -11.01 -5.14
C GLY A 230 0.83 -12.14 -5.06
N LEU A 231 -0.40 -11.84 -5.49
CA LEU A 231 -1.50 -12.81 -5.56
C LEU A 231 -1.12 -14.04 -6.41
N LEU A 232 -0.33 -13.83 -7.47
CA LEU A 232 0.15 -14.90 -8.34
C LEU A 232 1.13 -15.82 -7.60
N GLU A 233 2.15 -15.29 -6.95
CA GLU A 233 3.10 -16.12 -6.21
C GLU A 233 2.48 -16.81 -5.00
N ALA A 234 1.54 -16.16 -4.31
CA ALA A 234 0.78 -16.79 -3.24
C ALA A 234 -0.02 -17.99 -3.78
N ALA A 235 -0.67 -17.83 -4.94
CA ALA A 235 -1.39 -18.91 -5.60
C ALA A 235 -0.48 -20.05 -6.09
N PHE A 236 0.67 -19.73 -6.70
CA PHE A 236 1.64 -20.72 -7.17
C PHE A 236 2.29 -21.49 -6.02
N ARG A 237 2.67 -20.80 -4.93
CA ARG A 237 3.24 -21.41 -3.72
C ARG A 237 2.23 -22.32 -3.04
N LYS A 238 0.98 -21.88 -2.89
CA LYS A 238 -0.11 -22.71 -2.33
C LYS A 238 -0.35 -23.96 -3.18
N ARG A 239 -0.27 -23.84 -4.51
CA ARG A 239 -0.43 -24.99 -5.42
C ARG A 239 0.75 -25.96 -5.37
N SER A 240 1.98 -25.46 -5.27
CA SER A 240 3.17 -26.31 -5.15
C SER A 240 3.21 -27.06 -3.82
N VAL A 241 2.91 -26.38 -2.70
CA VAL A 241 2.84 -26.99 -1.38
C VAL A 241 1.72 -28.04 -1.31
N ARG A 242 0.52 -27.70 -1.81
CA ARG A 242 -0.60 -28.65 -1.87
C ARG A 242 -0.27 -29.89 -2.71
N ARG A 243 0.47 -29.73 -3.81
CA ARG A 243 0.88 -30.84 -4.67
C ARG A 243 1.86 -31.78 -3.96
N HIS A 244 2.85 -31.25 -3.25
CA HIS A 244 3.77 -32.09 -2.47
C HIS A 244 3.06 -32.81 -1.33
N ILE A 245 2.14 -32.16 -0.62
CA ILE A 245 1.34 -32.81 0.43
C ILE A 245 0.50 -33.96 -0.16
N LEU A 246 -0.17 -33.73 -1.29
CA LEU A 246 -0.94 -34.76 -1.98
C LEU A 246 -0.07 -35.93 -2.46
N GLU A 247 1.16 -35.67 -2.94
CA GLU A 247 2.10 -36.72 -3.32
C GLU A 247 2.50 -37.59 -2.11
N GLU A 248 2.76 -36.97 -0.95
CA GLU A 248 3.06 -37.69 0.29
C GLU A 248 1.86 -38.46 0.83
N ASP A 249 0.66 -37.89 0.79
CA ASP A 249 -0.56 -38.54 1.27
C ASP A 249 -0.95 -39.74 0.39
N VAL A 250 -0.73 -39.66 -0.93
CA VAL A 250 -0.90 -40.79 -1.85
C VAL A 250 0.11 -41.90 -1.54
N LEU A 251 1.38 -41.56 -1.30
CA LEU A 251 2.41 -42.53 -0.91
C LEU A 251 2.07 -43.20 0.44
N LYS A 252 1.64 -42.43 1.45
CA LYS A 252 1.21 -42.95 2.76
C LYS A 252 -0.01 -43.87 2.63
N ALA A 253 -1.00 -43.49 1.82
CA ALA A 253 -2.20 -44.30 1.57
C ALA A 253 -1.86 -45.63 0.89
N LEU A 254 -0.96 -45.62 -0.10
CA LEU A 254 -0.50 -46.82 -0.80
C LEU A 254 0.40 -47.72 0.06
N VAL A 255 1.16 -47.17 1.01
CA VAL A 255 1.96 -47.99 1.95
C VAL A 255 1.08 -48.69 2.98
N LYS A 256 -0.03 -48.05 3.38
CA LYS A 256 -0.96 -48.58 4.38
C LYS A 256 -1.87 -49.69 3.84
N GLN A 257 -1.94 -49.89 2.53
CA GLN A 257 -2.72 -50.94 1.87
C GLN A 257 -1.88 -51.71 0.85
N GLU A 258 -1.77 -53.03 1.01
CA GLU A 258 -1.00 -53.89 0.09
C GLU A 258 -1.70 -54.18 -1.25
N ASN A 259 -2.96 -53.75 -1.43
CA ASN A 259 -3.74 -53.97 -2.66
C ASN A 259 -3.72 -52.75 -3.59
N PRO A 260 -3.68 -52.95 -4.93
CA PRO A 260 -3.66 -51.87 -5.90
C PRO A 260 -4.96 -51.05 -5.86
N LEU A 261 -4.86 -49.73 -5.76
CA LEU A 261 -6.01 -48.81 -5.75
C LEU A 261 -6.18 -48.08 -7.08
N SER A 262 -7.42 -47.83 -7.47
CA SER A 262 -7.75 -46.99 -8.63
C SER A 262 -7.63 -45.51 -8.28
N THR A 263 -7.31 -44.68 -9.28
CA THR A 263 -7.16 -43.22 -9.11
C THR A 263 -8.42 -42.53 -8.58
N ARG A 264 -9.61 -43.10 -8.84
CA ARG A 264 -10.91 -42.57 -8.36
C ARG A 264 -11.14 -42.83 -6.87
N SER A 265 -10.85 -44.03 -6.37
CA SER A 265 -11.04 -44.34 -4.93
C SER A 265 -10.04 -43.62 -4.04
N LEU A 266 -8.84 -43.33 -4.56
CA LEU A 266 -7.85 -42.47 -3.93
C LEU A 266 -8.30 -41.00 -3.88
N ALA A 267 -8.96 -40.49 -4.93
CA ALA A 267 -9.45 -39.12 -4.98
C ALA A 267 -10.61 -38.88 -4.01
N GLU A 268 -11.52 -39.84 -3.89
CA GLU A 268 -12.64 -39.80 -2.92
C GLU A 268 -12.14 -39.88 -1.48
N ARG A 269 -11.15 -40.74 -1.18
CA ARG A 269 -10.61 -40.89 0.18
C ARG A 269 -9.80 -39.70 0.69
N LEU A 270 -9.11 -39.01 -0.20
CA LEU A 270 -8.30 -37.83 0.15
C LEU A 270 -9.04 -36.52 -0.07
N GLU A 271 -10.35 -36.58 -0.36
CA GLU A 271 -11.20 -35.42 -0.66
C GLU A 271 -10.54 -34.44 -1.67
N ALA A 272 -9.81 -35.00 -2.63
CA ALA A 272 -8.97 -34.25 -3.55
C ALA A 272 -9.67 -34.11 -4.90
N ALA A 273 -9.64 -32.91 -5.47
CA ALA A 273 -10.15 -32.68 -6.82
C ALA A 273 -9.44 -33.62 -7.83
N GLY A 274 -10.22 -34.30 -8.68
CA GLY A 274 -9.69 -35.34 -9.58
C GLY A 274 -8.56 -34.85 -10.51
N ALA A 275 -8.56 -33.57 -10.87
CA ALA A 275 -7.49 -32.96 -11.66
C ALA A 275 -6.15 -32.91 -10.89
N ASP A 276 -6.17 -32.48 -9.63
CA ASP A 276 -4.97 -32.40 -8.77
C ASP A 276 -4.45 -33.80 -8.43
N MET A 277 -5.33 -34.76 -8.20
CA MET A 277 -4.98 -36.17 -7.99
C MET A 277 -4.31 -36.79 -9.23
N SER A 278 -4.85 -36.53 -10.44
CA SER A 278 -4.25 -37.03 -11.68
C SER A 278 -2.86 -36.44 -11.96
N ALA A 279 -2.59 -35.23 -11.48
CA ALA A 279 -1.31 -34.54 -11.62
C ALA A 279 -0.27 -35.05 -10.61
N ALA A 280 -0.69 -35.39 -9.39
CA ALA A 280 0.14 -36.04 -8.39
C ALA A 280 0.54 -37.46 -8.81
N VAL A 281 -0.43 -38.27 -9.28
CA VAL A 281 -0.16 -39.63 -9.77
C VAL A 281 0.77 -39.61 -10.99
N ARG A 282 0.64 -38.65 -11.91
CA ARG A 282 1.57 -38.49 -13.04
C ARG A 282 2.99 -38.14 -12.58
N ALA A 283 3.14 -37.28 -11.57
CA ALA A 283 4.45 -36.93 -11.02
C ALA A 283 5.11 -38.13 -10.32
N LEU A 284 4.33 -38.90 -9.56
CA LEU A 284 4.79 -40.13 -8.90
C LEU A 284 5.16 -41.24 -9.90
N LYS A 285 4.44 -41.34 -11.03
CA LYS A 285 4.79 -42.25 -12.12
C LYS A 285 6.07 -41.82 -12.84
N LYS A 286 6.23 -40.51 -13.09
CA LYS A 286 7.42 -39.96 -13.77
C LYS A 286 8.69 -40.07 -12.92
N SER A 287 8.55 -40.00 -11.60
CA SER A 287 9.65 -40.20 -10.64
C SER A 287 9.91 -41.67 -10.31
N GLY A 288 9.21 -42.61 -10.97
CA GLY A 288 9.42 -44.04 -10.79
C GLY A 288 8.97 -44.58 -9.44
N MET A 289 8.18 -43.83 -8.66
CA MET A 289 7.74 -44.23 -7.32
C MET A 289 6.47 -45.09 -7.36
N VAL A 290 5.63 -44.95 -8.40
CA VAL A 290 4.38 -45.69 -8.55
C VAL A 290 4.29 -46.30 -9.97
N ALA A 291 3.97 -47.58 -10.05
CA ALA A 291 3.70 -48.31 -11.29
C ALA A 291 2.18 -48.43 -11.51
N ALA A 292 1.75 -48.36 -12.77
CA ALA A 292 0.36 -48.61 -13.15
C ALA A 292 0.25 -50.06 -13.65
N GLY A 293 -0.41 -50.93 -12.90
CA GLY A 293 -0.73 -52.30 -13.30
C GLY A 293 -2.18 -52.42 -13.78
N ALA A 294 -2.54 -53.58 -14.34
CA ALA A 294 -3.88 -53.86 -14.87
C ALA A 294 -5.01 -53.81 -13.80
N ALA A 295 -4.67 -53.89 -12.51
CA ALA A 295 -5.61 -53.86 -11.38
C ALA A 295 -5.58 -52.54 -10.57
N GLY A 296 -4.73 -51.57 -10.92
CA GLY A 296 -4.61 -50.29 -10.20
C GLY A 296 -3.17 -49.79 -10.05
N LEU A 297 -2.98 -48.77 -9.22
CA LEU A 297 -1.67 -48.21 -8.88
C LEU A 297 -0.99 -49.06 -7.82
N SER A 298 0.24 -49.49 -8.08
CA SER A 298 1.10 -50.21 -7.13
C SER A 298 2.40 -49.45 -6.87
N LEU A 299 2.95 -49.61 -5.68
CA LEU A 299 4.24 -49.01 -5.33
C LEU A 299 5.37 -49.78 -6.02
N THR A 300 6.37 -49.06 -6.50
CA THR A 300 7.68 -49.64 -6.86
C THR A 300 8.50 -49.85 -5.58
N ASP A 301 9.60 -50.61 -5.66
CA ASP A 301 10.51 -50.80 -4.52
C ASP A 301 11.03 -49.45 -3.98
N ALA A 302 11.37 -48.52 -4.87
CA ALA A 302 11.79 -47.16 -4.50
C ALA A 302 10.67 -46.35 -3.81
N GLY A 303 9.42 -46.48 -4.27
CA GLY A 303 8.25 -45.86 -3.65
C GLY A 303 7.93 -46.43 -2.26
N ARG A 304 8.12 -47.74 -2.07
CA ARG A 304 7.88 -48.44 -0.81
C ARG A 304 8.88 -48.01 0.27
N THR A 305 10.16 -47.86 -0.07
CA THR A 305 11.19 -47.35 0.87
C THR A 305 10.91 -45.91 1.29
N ARG A 306 10.51 -45.04 0.35
CA ARG A 306 10.22 -43.63 0.66
C ARG A 306 8.95 -43.46 1.47
N GLY A 307 7.88 -44.17 1.12
CA GLY A 307 6.63 -44.12 1.87
C GLY A 307 6.73 -44.70 3.29
N THR A 308 7.51 -45.78 3.49
CA THR A 308 7.76 -46.31 4.85
C THR A 308 8.58 -45.38 5.72
N ASN A 309 9.56 -44.68 5.15
CA ASN A 309 10.31 -43.63 5.86
C ASN A 309 9.41 -42.44 6.26
N LEU A 310 8.50 -42.02 5.37
CA LEU A 310 7.51 -40.96 5.65
C LEU A 310 6.50 -41.33 6.75
N VAL A 311 6.09 -42.61 6.82
CA VAL A 311 5.20 -43.10 7.90
C VAL A 311 5.95 -43.21 9.23
N ARG A 312 7.24 -43.55 9.22
CA ARG A 312 8.08 -43.63 10.41
C ARG A 312 8.38 -42.25 11.00
N SER A 313 8.68 -41.25 10.16
CA SER A 313 9.00 -39.89 10.62
C SER A 313 7.81 -39.14 11.22
N HIS A 314 6.58 -39.55 10.94
CA HIS A 314 5.35 -38.94 11.47
C HIS A 314 4.80 -39.62 12.73
N ARG A 315 5.44 -40.71 13.20
CA ARG A 315 5.07 -41.46 14.41
C ARG A 315 5.92 -41.11 15.64
N LEU A 316 6.98 -40.32 15.46
CA LEU A 316 7.84 -39.75 16.52
C LEU A 316 7.37 -38.32 16.83
#